data_AF-A0A817QC00-F1
#
_entry.id   AF-A0A817QC00-F1
#
_cell.length_a   1.000
_cell.length_b   1.000
_cell.length_c   1.000
_cell.angle_alpha   90.00
_cell.angle_beta   90.00
_cell.angle_gamma   90.00
#
_symmetry.space_group_name_H-M   'P 1'
#
loop_
_entity.id
_entity.type
_entity.pdbx_description
1 polymer ?
#
loop_
_entity_poly.entity_id
_entity_poly.type
_entity_poly.pdbx_seq_one_letter_code
_entity_poly.pdbx_strand_id
1 'polypeptide(L)'
;MKQGLSVVPDSNIKHLSVLVSLPSSSRLYEILEQKMKTIGSSVKIISIEIIKNPLLEGMYEAVKKIIAKQCKGYDPNERELFHGAHGLGIDGIKENAFDDRYFNASGDWGNYFIS
;
A
#
# COMPACT_ATOMS: atom_id res chain seq x y z
N MET A 1 -21.51 -19.56 42.68
CA MET A 1 -20.32 -19.77 41.82
C MET A 1 -20.22 -18.57 40.89
N LYS A 2 -19.05 -17.93 40.82
CA LYS A 2 -18.83 -16.67 40.10
C LYS A 2 -18.82 -16.93 38.59
N GLN A 3 -19.64 -16.16 37.85
CA GLN A 3 -19.62 -16.11 36.39
C GLN A 3 -18.28 -15.54 35.92
N GLY A 4 -17.60 -16.25 35.03
CA GLY A 4 -16.39 -15.77 34.39
C GLY A 4 -16.73 -14.68 33.39
N LEU A 5 -16.48 -13.41 33.74
CA LEU A 5 -16.40 -12.32 32.77
C LEU A 5 -15.19 -12.59 31.87
N SER A 6 -15.44 -13.14 30.68
CA SER A 6 -14.48 -13.11 29.58
C SER A 6 -14.43 -11.67 29.09
N VAL A 7 -13.52 -10.88 29.67
CA VAL A 7 -13.16 -9.57 29.12
C VAL A 7 -12.28 -9.86 27.91
N VAL A 8 -12.88 -9.84 26.72
CA VAL A 8 -12.10 -9.64 25.48
C VAL A 8 -11.48 -8.25 25.64
N PRO A 9 -10.16 -8.10 25.70
CA PRO A 9 -9.56 -6.78 25.74
C PRO A 9 -9.98 -6.05 24.47
N ASP A 10 -10.58 -4.86 24.61
CA ASP A 10 -10.75 -3.96 23.48
C ASP A 10 -9.37 -3.77 22.84
N SER A 11 -9.20 -4.27 21.61
CA SER A 11 -7.99 -4.05 20.85
C SER A 11 -8.00 -2.59 20.41
N ASN A 12 -7.63 -1.69 21.33
CA ASN A 12 -7.25 -0.32 21.07
C ASN A 12 -5.92 -0.28 20.30
N ILE A 13 -5.80 -1.06 19.22
CA ILE A 13 -4.70 -0.94 18.28
C ILE A 13 -4.99 0.32 17.47
N LYS A 14 -4.65 1.47 18.07
CA LYS A 14 -4.57 2.75 17.40
C LYS A 14 -3.41 2.67 16.40
N HIS A 15 -3.77 2.70 15.12
CA HIS A 15 -2.90 2.96 13.96
C HIS A 15 -1.66 2.06 13.86
N LEU A 16 -1.78 0.96 13.11
CA LEU A 16 -0.62 0.14 12.71
C LEU A 16 0.16 0.75 11.55
N SER A 17 -0.43 1.73 10.85
CA SER A 17 0.22 2.45 9.78
C SER A 17 0.78 3.79 10.27
N VAL A 18 2.03 4.09 9.90
CA VAL A 18 2.62 5.42 10.07
C VAL A 18 3.23 5.91 8.76
N LEU A 19 3.07 7.20 8.49
CA LEU A 19 3.78 7.88 7.41
C LEU A 19 5.08 8.45 7.97
N VAL A 20 6.20 8.10 7.35
CA VAL A 20 7.51 8.62 7.74
C VAL A 20 8.05 9.46 6.60
N SER A 21 8.22 10.76 6.85
CA SER A 21 8.80 11.66 5.85
C SER A 21 10.21 11.23 5.49
N LEU A 22 10.47 11.13 4.19
CA LEU A 22 11.75 10.75 3.65
C LEU A 22 12.60 12.02 3.46
N PRO A 23 13.80 12.11 4.08
CA PRO A 23 14.67 13.27 3.90
C PRO A 23 15.11 13.40 2.44
N SER A 24 15.11 14.64 1.92
CA SER A 24 15.54 14.96 0.55
C SER A 24 17.01 14.64 0.28
N SER A 25 17.82 14.56 1.34
CA SER A 25 19.23 14.14 1.27
C SER A 25 19.43 12.63 1.19
N SER A 26 18.36 11.84 1.32
CA SER A 26 18.48 10.37 1.29
C SER A 26 18.57 9.85 -0.15
N ARG A 27 19.36 8.80 -0.35
CA ARG A 27 19.50 8.15 -1.66
C ARG A 27 18.17 7.65 -2.22
N LEU A 28 17.29 7.16 -1.35
CA LEU A 28 15.97 6.69 -1.76
C LEU A 28 15.11 7.84 -2.29
N TYR A 29 15.21 9.03 -1.70
CA TYR A 29 14.51 10.22 -2.19
C TYR A 29 14.94 10.55 -3.60
N GLU A 30 16.25 10.58 -3.86
CA GLU A 30 16.79 10.86 -5.20
C GLU A 30 16.28 9.86 -6.24
N ILE A 31 16.25 8.56 -5.90
CA ILE A 31 15.76 7.51 -6.80
C ILE A 31 14.28 7.72 -7.13
N LEU A 32 13.46 7.98 -6.12
CA LEU A 32 12.02 8.19 -6.31
C LEU A 32 11.73 9.48 -7.08
N GLU A 33 12.49 10.54 -6.80
CA GLU A 33 12.42 11.80 -7.53
C GLU A 33 12.75 11.59 -9.01
N GLN A 34 13.83 10.85 -9.32
CA GLN A 34 14.19 10.52 -10.70
C GLN A 34 13.10 9.74 -11.41
N LYS A 35 12.52 8.71 -10.76
CA LYS A 35 11.41 7.94 -11.34
C LYS A 35 10.19 8.82 -11.60
N MET A 36 9.83 9.72 -10.69
CA MET A 36 8.72 10.67 -10.91
C MET A 36 9.00 11.64 -12.07
N LYS A 37 10.24 12.13 -12.20
CA LYS A 37 10.66 13.01 -13.31
C LYS A 37 10.54 12.33 -14.67
N THR A 38 10.61 10.99 -14.75
CA THR A 38 10.37 10.26 -16.02
C THR A 38 8.91 10.33 -16.50
N ILE A 39 7.95 10.54 -15.59
CA ILE A 39 6.54 10.65 -15.92
C ILE A 39 6.21 12.07 -16.41
N GLY A 40 6.83 13.09 -15.79
CA GLY A 40 6.64 14.48 -16.17
C GLY A 40 7.64 15.42 -15.50
N SER A 41 8.43 16.13 -16.30
CA SER A 41 9.44 17.07 -15.81
C SER A 41 8.86 18.29 -15.06
N SER A 42 7.55 18.54 -15.22
CA SER A 42 6.83 19.64 -14.58
C SER A 42 6.29 19.33 -13.18
N VAL A 43 6.38 18.06 -12.73
CA VAL A 43 5.87 17.67 -11.42
C VAL A 43 6.81 18.18 -10.32
N LYS A 44 6.32 19.12 -9.51
CA LYS A 44 7.01 19.58 -8.30
C LYS A 44 6.67 18.66 -7.13
N ILE A 45 7.66 17.93 -6.63
CA ILE A 45 7.51 17.10 -5.43
C ILE A 45 7.50 18.00 -4.20
N ILE A 46 6.42 17.92 -3.40
CA ILE A 46 6.31 18.66 -2.13
C ILE A 46 6.93 17.84 -0.99
N SER A 47 6.61 16.55 -0.94
CA SER A 47 7.13 15.61 0.04
C SER A 47 7.15 14.20 -0.55
N ILE A 48 7.99 13.33 0.03
CA ILE A 48 7.93 11.88 -0.18
C ILE A 48 7.83 11.27 1.21
N GLU A 49 6.88 10.35 1.39
CA GLU A 49 6.62 9.69 2.66
C GLU A 49 6.61 8.18 2.44
N ILE A 50 7.18 7.46 3.40
CA ILE A 50 7.17 5.99 3.42
C ILE A 50 6.01 5.54 4.30
N ILE A 51 5.15 4.69 3.75
CA ILE A 51 4.13 3.97 4.52
C ILE A 51 4.83 2.84 5.25
N LYS A 52 4.74 2.83 6.58
CA LYS A 52 5.12 1.68 7.41
C LYS A 52 3.87 1.06 7.99
N ASN A 53 3.47 -0.09 7.46
CA ASN A 53 2.39 -0.91 7.98
C ASN A 53 2.85 -2.37 8.05
N PRO A 54 3.33 -2.83 9.22
CA PRO A 54 3.91 -4.18 9.36
C PRO A 54 2.95 -5.32 9.02
N LEU A 55 1.64 -5.11 9.19
CA LEU A 55 0.65 -6.14 8.84
C LEU A 55 0.55 -6.30 7.32
N LEU A 56 0.39 -5.19 6.60
CA LEU A 56 0.31 -5.21 5.14
C LEU A 56 1.62 -5.71 4.51
N GLU A 57 2.77 -5.30 5.06
CA GLU A 57 4.07 -5.79 4.63
C GLU A 57 4.21 -7.30 4.84
N GLY A 58 3.82 -7.81 6.01
CA GLY A 58 3.83 -9.25 6.30
C GLY A 58 2.92 -10.05 5.38
N MET A 59 1.71 -9.53 5.09
CA MET A 59 0.78 -10.15 4.13
C MET A 59 1.36 -10.14 2.72
N TYR A 60 1.93 -9.02 2.27
CA TYR A 60 2.57 -8.89 0.97
C TYR A 60 3.69 -9.92 0.78
N GLU A 61 4.62 -10.02 1.74
CA GLU A 61 5.73 -10.96 1.68
C GLU A 61 5.28 -12.42 1.71
N ALA A 62 4.19 -12.73 2.43
CA ALA A 62 3.61 -14.07 2.42
C ALA A 62 3.05 -14.43 1.02
N VAL A 63 2.28 -13.53 0.41
CA VAL A 63 1.70 -13.75 -0.92
C VAL A 63 2.80 -13.83 -1.99
N LYS A 64 3.79 -12.94 -1.94
CA LYS A 64 4.97 -12.96 -2.83
C LYS A 64 5.68 -14.31 -2.81
N LYS A 65 5.88 -14.90 -1.63
CA LYS A 65 6.48 -16.24 -1.49
C LYS A 65 5.60 -17.35 -2.08
N ILE A 66 4.27 -17.23 -1.98
CA ILE A 66 3.35 -18.19 -2.59
C ILE A 66 3.43 -18.10 -4.12
N ILE A 67 3.37 -16.88 -4.68
CA ILE A 67 3.48 -16.63 -6.13
C ILE A 67 4.83 -17.15 -6.65
N ALA A 68 5.93 -16.82 -5.96
CA ALA A 68 7.26 -17.30 -6.36
C ALA A 68 7.32 -18.83 -6.45
N LYS A 69 6.67 -19.57 -5.54
CA LYS A 69 6.60 -21.04 -5.62
C LYS A 69 5.78 -21.56 -6.81
N GLN A 70 4.87 -20.75 -7.34
CA GLN A 70 3.99 -21.10 -8.46
C GLN A 70 4.58 -20.69 -9.82
N CYS A 71 5.55 -19.77 -9.85
CA CYS A 71 6.18 -19.28 -11.07
C CYS A 71 7.37 -20.14 -11.53
N LYS A 72 7.56 -20.24 -12.85
CA LYS A 72 8.71 -20.93 -13.45
C LYS A 72 10.00 -20.21 -13.07
N GLY A 73 10.96 -20.94 -12.50
CA GLY A 73 12.23 -20.36 -12.06
C GLY A 73 12.15 -19.48 -10.81
N TYR A 74 11.03 -19.54 -10.07
CA TYR A 74 10.82 -18.81 -8.82
C TYR A 74 10.83 -17.27 -8.93
N ASP A 75 10.55 -16.73 -10.12
CA ASP A 75 10.45 -15.28 -10.35
C ASP A 75 8.98 -14.80 -10.28
N PRO A 76 8.57 -14.05 -9.25
CA PRO A 76 7.22 -13.51 -9.13
C PRO A 76 6.96 -12.28 -10.04
N ASN A 77 7.95 -11.79 -10.80
CA ASN A 77 7.87 -10.60 -11.66
C ASN A 77 7.35 -9.36 -10.90
N GLU A 78 7.92 -9.13 -9.71
CA GLU A 78 7.62 -7.96 -8.88
C GLU A 78 8.03 -6.66 -9.59
N ARG A 79 7.16 -5.65 -9.53
CA ARG A 79 7.37 -4.35 -10.18
C ARG A 79 6.93 -3.22 -9.26
N GLU A 80 7.68 -2.13 -9.28
CA GLU A 80 7.31 -0.88 -8.65
C GLU A 80 6.48 -0.05 -9.65
N LEU A 81 5.21 0.20 -9.33
CA LEU A 81 4.26 0.92 -10.18
C LEU A 81 3.70 2.15 -9.46
N PHE A 82 3.26 3.14 -10.23
CA PHE A 82 2.62 4.34 -9.70
C PHE A 82 1.09 4.15 -9.63
N HIS A 83 0.49 4.65 -8.56
CA HIS A 83 -0.97 4.67 -8.38
C HIS A 83 -1.40 6.06 -7.87
N GLY A 84 -2.20 6.78 -8.67
CA GLY A 84 -2.78 8.06 -8.28
C GLY A 84 -4.03 7.84 -7.44
N ALA A 85 -4.16 8.56 -6.33
CA ALA A 85 -5.34 8.51 -5.46
C ALA A 85 -5.74 9.93 -5.04
N HIS A 86 -7.02 10.11 -4.73
CA HIS A 86 -7.50 11.35 -4.11
C HIS A 86 -6.97 11.45 -2.67
N GLY A 87 -6.64 12.66 -2.20
CA GLY A 87 -6.04 12.86 -0.86
C GLY A 87 -6.86 12.28 0.29
N LEU A 88 -8.20 12.31 0.17
CA LEU A 88 -9.11 11.69 1.15
C LEU A 88 -8.98 10.16 1.26
N GLY A 89 -8.46 9.50 0.23
CA GLY A 89 -8.26 8.04 0.20
C GLY A 89 -6.93 7.58 0.84
N ILE A 90 -6.01 8.50 1.14
CA ILE A 90 -4.68 8.14 1.66
C ILE A 90 -4.78 7.38 2.98
N ASP A 91 -5.65 7.82 3.89
CA ASP A 91 -5.85 7.16 5.18
C ASP A 91 -6.43 5.76 5.04
N GLY A 92 -7.33 5.55 4.06
CA GLY A 92 -7.86 4.24 3.74
C GLY A 92 -6.77 3.31 3.19
N ILE A 93 -5.98 3.80 2.23
CA ILE A 93 -4.92 3.02 1.57
C ILE A 93 -3.82 2.61 2.55
N LYS A 94 -3.36 3.52 3.42
CA LYS A 94 -2.26 3.22 4.34
C LYS A 94 -2.64 2.18 5.40
N GLU A 95 -3.90 2.16 5.84
CA GLU A 95 -4.38 1.22 6.86
C GLU A 95 -4.84 -0.11 6.25
N ASN A 96 -5.51 -0.07 5.09
CA ASN A 96 -6.25 -1.22 4.54
C ASN A 96 -5.77 -1.69 3.16
N ALA A 97 -4.69 -1.12 2.61
CA ALA A 97 -4.22 -1.33 1.25
C ALA A 97 -5.21 -0.84 0.16
N PHE A 98 -4.95 -1.22 -1.09
CA PHE A 98 -5.83 -0.93 -2.21
C PHE A 98 -7.05 -1.85 -2.20
N ASP A 99 -8.23 -1.27 -2.47
CA ASP A 99 -9.49 -1.99 -2.50
C ASP A 99 -10.27 -1.59 -3.76
N ASP A 100 -10.44 -2.55 -4.66
CA ASP A 100 -11.08 -2.35 -5.97
C ASP A 100 -12.60 -2.16 -5.87
N ARG A 101 -13.21 -2.24 -4.68
CA ARG A 101 -14.63 -1.94 -4.47
C ARG A 101 -14.91 -0.43 -4.36
N TYR A 102 -13.88 0.36 -4.10
CA TYR A 102 -14.00 1.81 -3.87
C TYR A 102 -13.62 2.67 -5.09
N PHE A 103 -13.43 2.05 -6.27
CA PHE A 103 -13.20 2.80 -7.52
C PHE A 103 -14.51 3.37 -8.08
N ASN A 104 -14.44 4.58 -8.65
CA ASN A 104 -15.45 5.06 -9.58
C ASN A 104 -15.01 4.63 -10.99
N ALA A 105 -15.71 3.66 -11.58
CA ALA A 105 -15.33 3.06 -12.86
C ALA A 105 -15.17 4.10 -13.97
N SER A 106 -13.94 4.32 -14.41
CA SER A 106 -13.58 5.05 -15.64
C SER A 106 -12.37 4.42 -16.35
N GLY A 107 -12.03 3.18 -16.02
CA GLY A 107 -10.91 2.44 -16.61
C GLY A 107 -11.39 1.33 -17.54
N ASP A 108 -10.67 1.12 -18.64
CA ASP A 108 -11.03 0.15 -19.69
C ASP A 108 -10.64 -1.31 -19.37
N TRP A 109 -9.96 -1.55 -18.25
CA TRP A 109 -9.38 -2.86 -17.91
C TRP A 109 -9.78 -3.30 -16.48
N GLY A 110 -10.96 -3.93 -16.35
CA GLY A 110 -11.59 -4.47 -15.11
C GLY A 110 -12.42 -3.44 -14.31
N ASN A 111 -13.46 -3.73 -13.49
CA ASN A 111 -14.39 -4.86 -13.36
C ASN A 111 -15.73 -4.51 -14.04
N TYR A 112 -16.25 -5.39 -14.91
CA TYR A 112 -17.65 -5.39 -15.37
C TYR A 112 -18.41 -6.49 -14.63
N PHE A 113 -19.29 -6.13 -13.69
CA PHE A 113 -20.45 -6.96 -13.38
C PHE A 113 -21.62 -6.40 -14.17
N ILE A 114 -21.95 -7.03 -15.30
CA ILE A 114 -23.30 -6.95 -15.87
C ILE A 114 -24.16 -7.78 -14.91
N SER A 115 -24.96 -7.13 -14.06
CA SER A 115 -26.13 -7.74 -13.44
C SER A 115 -27.38 -7.20 -14.13
#